data_AF-A0A226DF66-F1
#
_entry.id   AF-A0A226DF66-F1
#
_cell.length_a   1.000
_cell.length_b   1.000
_cell.length_c   1.000
_cell.angle_alpha   90.00
_cell.angle_beta   90.00
_cell.angle_gamma   90.00
#
_symmetry.space_group_name_H-M   'P 1'
#
loop_
_entity.id
_entity.type
_entity.pdbx_description
1 polymer ?
#
loop_
_entity_poly.entity_id
_entity_poly.type
_entity_poly.pdbx_seq_one_letter_code
_entity_poly.pdbx_strand_id
1 'polypeptide(L)'
;MMLRHSNLFILVTVETLVVLLSGNIASTSNTVGDNGPCRKDGLVGDPDDPRIYYRCTFNPSSNSFDTASYICSGGQRFNSARGGCADESDAVSNYTCLKQNLDTDASKTCYEETISALTEELDVFIDAVAYRGSPARNFHLSVKDIHLNMRQNYLTLIQNTGQNIFPLIVATDNDTPELAGVGGAYKVYFRNGTMKRIVPVSSDFELHKCLSHMVLGVFAIVAPYFRSPNSQNWQNSLKTLDTEVNKALYALPSSNLPQKEADHAKKLLSMVTMFIASCLKHNSVTHTKFHTFATEMAPWIDKSMQIAAKAHVSATIPALRQLKKEMGEEEWRKVYVLIPTVWPVSLYNIRLQMFRKVMDFRQIKQQVLITEGARSEDDARTTLGRIVADRALAQLVFGGLRDESARDHLFSLSTRRDLLSSVEEEAIDKWCGGEDNWTILKSTSSQDSRCPMTKHFATMLRQSP
;
A
#
# COMPACT_ATOMS: atom_id res chain seq x y z
N MET A 1 -11.03 1.28 45.88
CA MET A 1 -10.10 0.22 45.43
C MET A 1 -10.46 -0.11 43.98
N MET A 2 -9.99 0.72 43.03
CA MET A 2 -10.26 0.57 41.59
C MET A 2 -8.96 0.20 40.90
N LEU A 3 -8.91 -1.01 40.35
CA LEU A 3 -7.83 -1.52 39.51
C LEU A 3 -7.82 -0.73 38.20
N ARG A 4 -6.81 0.13 38.01
CA ARG A 4 -6.48 0.71 36.69
C ARG A 4 -5.85 -0.39 35.84
N HIS A 5 -6.56 -0.83 34.80
CA HIS A 5 -5.96 -1.56 33.68
C HIS A 5 -5.23 -0.55 32.79
N SER A 6 -3.90 -0.57 32.82
CA SER A 6 -3.05 0.16 31.89
C SER A 6 -2.93 -0.65 30.60
N ASN A 7 -3.78 -0.36 29.61
CA ASN A 7 -3.61 -0.88 28.25
C ASN A 7 -2.48 -0.11 27.55
N LEU A 8 -1.31 -0.74 27.48
CA LEU A 8 -0.13 -0.27 26.75
C LEU A 8 -0.34 -0.50 25.25
N PHE A 9 -0.92 0.49 24.55
CA PHE A 9 -0.96 0.50 23.08
C PHE A 9 0.39 0.97 22.53
N ILE A 10 1.16 0.05 21.97
CA ILE A 10 2.39 0.34 21.23
C ILE A 10 1.99 1.00 19.90
N LEU A 11 2.33 2.29 19.74
CA LEU A 11 2.20 3.04 18.50
C LEU A 11 3.19 2.46 17.48
N VAL A 12 2.68 1.74 16.47
CA VAL A 12 3.49 1.20 15.38
C VAL A 12 3.34 2.11 14.16
N THR A 13 4.44 2.67 13.69
CA THR A 13 4.55 3.15 12.30
C THR A 13 5.24 2.06 11.48
N VAL A 14 4.58 1.53 10.46
CA VAL A 14 4.98 0.31 9.71
C VAL A 14 5.98 0.60 8.58
N GLU A 15 6.34 1.85 8.30
CA GLU A 15 7.09 2.15 7.05
C GLU A 15 8.62 2.27 7.21
N THR A 16 9.17 2.28 8.42
CA THR A 16 10.63 2.46 8.62
C THR A 16 11.46 1.16 8.45
N LEU A 17 10.83 0.00 8.22
CA LEU A 17 11.55 -1.29 8.18
C LEU A 17 12.07 -1.69 6.78
N VAL A 18 11.77 -0.93 5.72
CA VAL A 18 12.16 -1.27 4.34
C VAL A 18 13.54 -0.72 3.94
N VAL A 19 14.14 0.18 4.73
CA VAL A 19 15.36 0.92 4.32
C VAL A 19 16.68 0.24 4.73
N LEU A 20 16.68 -0.85 5.51
CA LEU A 20 17.91 -1.49 6.03
C LEU A 20 18.33 -2.81 5.36
N LEU A 21 17.78 -3.16 4.19
CA LEU A 21 18.17 -4.39 3.45
C LEU A 21 18.52 -4.17 1.96
N SER A 22 18.79 -2.95 1.51
CA SER A 22 19.35 -2.72 0.17
C SER A 22 20.88 -2.80 0.21
N GLY A 23 21.40 -4.03 0.22
CA GLY A 23 22.77 -4.29 -0.20
C GLY A 23 22.89 -3.99 -1.70
N ASN A 24 23.83 -3.12 -2.04
CA ASN A 24 24.18 -2.77 -3.41
C ASN A 24 24.48 -4.03 -4.24
N ILE A 25 23.55 -4.42 -5.10
CA ILE A 25 23.88 -5.17 -6.31
C ILE A 25 23.80 -4.15 -7.44
N ALA A 26 24.96 -3.80 -7.98
CA ALA A 26 25.06 -3.12 -9.26
C ALA A 26 24.46 -4.07 -10.31
N SER A 27 23.16 -3.92 -10.58
CA SER A 27 22.52 -4.51 -11.75
C SER A 27 22.84 -3.61 -12.93
N THR A 28 23.91 -3.95 -13.64
CA THR A 28 24.05 -3.55 -15.04
C THR A 28 22.81 -4.06 -15.76
N SER A 29 21.97 -3.15 -16.23
CA SER A 29 20.89 -3.45 -17.15
C SER A 29 21.46 -4.08 -18.42
N ASN A 30 21.43 -5.41 -18.48
CA ASN A 30 21.41 -6.09 -19.76
C ASN A 30 19.95 -6.46 -20.01
N THR A 31 19.45 -5.83 -21.07
CA THR A 31 18.19 -6.10 -21.76
C THR A 31 17.88 -7.59 -21.84
N VAL A 32 16.59 -7.90 -21.88
CA VAL A 32 16.01 -9.16 -22.39
C VAL A 32 16.95 -9.75 -23.44
N GLY A 33 17.68 -10.79 -23.03
CA GLY A 33 18.70 -11.43 -23.86
C GLY A 33 18.00 -12.14 -25.00
N ASP A 34 18.05 -11.51 -26.18
CA ASP A 34 17.39 -11.90 -27.42
C ASP A 34 17.99 -13.15 -28.09
N ASN A 35 18.72 -13.99 -27.34
CA ASN A 35 19.50 -15.12 -27.89
C ASN A 35 19.02 -16.50 -27.42
N GLY A 36 17.89 -16.60 -26.73
CA GLY A 36 17.29 -17.86 -26.29
C GLY A 36 15.95 -18.16 -26.98
N PRO A 37 15.61 -19.43 -27.26
CA PRO A 37 14.39 -19.79 -27.98
C PRO A 37 13.09 -19.59 -27.16
N CYS A 38 13.19 -19.37 -25.85
CA CYS A 38 12.05 -19.30 -24.94
C CYS A 38 11.51 -17.87 -24.76
N ARG A 39 10.28 -17.63 -25.22
CA ARG A 39 9.53 -16.36 -25.03
C ARG A 39 8.25 -16.51 -24.21
N LYS A 40 7.84 -17.75 -23.92
CA LYS A 40 6.64 -18.11 -23.15
C LYS A 40 6.82 -19.48 -22.52
N ASP A 41 6.00 -19.81 -21.53
CA ASP A 41 5.94 -21.14 -20.95
C ASP A 41 5.46 -22.18 -21.95
N GLY A 42 6.06 -23.37 -21.89
CA GLY A 42 5.65 -24.52 -22.69
C GLY A 42 6.79 -25.10 -23.52
N LEU A 43 6.41 -25.84 -24.57
CA LEU A 43 7.35 -26.47 -25.49
C LEU A 43 7.55 -25.60 -26.73
N VAL A 44 8.80 -25.33 -27.09
CA VAL A 44 9.17 -24.49 -28.24
C VAL A 44 10.16 -25.25 -29.11
N GLY A 45 9.91 -25.32 -30.42
CA GLY A 45 10.83 -25.95 -31.36
C GLY A 45 12.10 -25.13 -31.56
N ASP A 46 13.21 -25.79 -31.85
CA ASP A 46 14.45 -25.13 -32.23
C ASP A 46 14.33 -24.51 -33.63
N PRO A 47 14.82 -23.27 -33.84
CA PRO A 47 14.70 -22.58 -35.13
C PRO A 47 15.60 -23.13 -36.23
N ASP A 48 16.67 -23.84 -35.85
CA ASP A 48 17.72 -24.30 -36.75
C ASP A 48 17.69 -25.83 -36.97
N ASP A 49 17.28 -26.62 -35.96
CA ASP A 49 17.11 -28.07 -36.07
C ASP A 49 15.69 -28.52 -35.69
N PRO A 50 14.85 -28.95 -36.66
CA PRO A 50 13.46 -29.32 -36.39
C PRO A 50 13.30 -30.59 -35.54
N ARG A 51 14.39 -31.29 -35.20
CA ARG A 51 14.40 -32.42 -34.27
C ARG A 51 14.58 -31.99 -32.83
N ILE A 52 15.02 -30.76 -32.58
CA ILE A 52 15.28 -30.23 -31.24
C ILE A 52 14.07 -29.41 -30.78
N TYR A 53 13.70 -29.56 -29.51
CA TYR A 53 12.73 -28.70 -28.86
C TYR A 53 13.15 -28.41 -27.42
N TYR A 54 12.62 -27.31 -26.89
CA TYR A 54 12.93 -26.78 -25.58
C TYR A 54 11.68 -26.83 -24.71
N ARG A 55 11.83 -27.24 -23.45
CA ARG A 55 10.86 -26.94 -22.40
C ARG A 55 11.27 -25.66 -21.70
N CYS A 56 10.43 -24.65 -21.84
CA CYS A 56 10.58 -23.34 -21.24
C CYS A 56 9.70 -23.28 -19.98
N THR A 57 10.31 -22.92 -18.84
CA THR A 57 9.60 -22.69 -17.58
C THR A 57 9.96 -21.32 -17.02
N PHE A 58 8.97 -20.47 -16.79
CA PHE A 58 9.14 -19.11 -16.32
C PHE A 58 9.56 -19.13 -14.87
N ASN A 59 10.66 -18.45 -14.59
CA ASN A 59 11.20 -18.28 -13.27
C ASN A 59 10.89 -16.86 -12.77
N PRO A 60 9.86 -16.71 -11.91
CA PRO A 60 9.44 -15.39 -11.43
C PRO A 60 10.49 -14.71 -10.53
N SER A 61 11.46 -15.45 -10.00
CA SER A 61 12.53 -14.89 -9.16
C SER A 61 13.62 -14.21 -9.99
N SER A 62 13.88 -14.67 -11.21
CA SER A 62 14.87 -14.10 -12.13
C SER A 62 14.26 -13.33 -13.31
N ASN A 63 12.93 -13.37 -13.44
CA ASN A 63 12.20 -12.81 -14.59
C ASN A 63 12.75 -13.33 -15.94
N SER A 64 13.07 -14.62 -15.99
CA SER A 64 13.66 -15.31 -17.16
C SER A 64 13.08 -16.71 -17.33
N PHE A 65 13.44 -17.41 -18.40
CA PHE A 65 12.99 -18.79 -18.65
C PHE A 65 14.13 -19.78 -18.39
N ASP A 66 13.86 -20.77 -17.54
CA ASP A 66 14.67 -21.98 -17.44
C ASP A 66 14.40 -22.86 -18.67
N THR A 67 15.48 -23.31 -19.33
CA THR A 67 15.40 -24.03 -20.61
C THR A 67 16.00 -25.43 -20.48
N ALA A 68 15.28 -26.44 -20.95
CA ALA A 68 15.79 -27.80 -21.09
C ALA A 68 15.57 -28.27 -22.54
N SER A 69 16.63 -28.69 -23.23
CA SER A 69 16.57 -29.16 -24.61
C SER A 69 16.32 -30.67 -24.69
N TYR A 70 15.61 -31.08 -25.72
CA TYR A 70 15.24 -32.46 -26.02
C TYR A 70 15.37 -32.69 -27.53
N ILE A 71 15.65 -33.93 -27.92
CA ILE A 71 15.77 -34.33 -29.33
C ILE A 71 14.74 -35.42 -29.62
N CYS A 72 13.99 -35.25 -30.70
CA CYS A 72 13.05 -36.24 -31.21
C CYS A 72 13.77 -37.51 -31.70
N SER A 73 13.26 -38.67 -31.29
CA SER A 73 13.80 -39.98 -31.64
C SER A 73 13.37 -40.46 -33.03
N GLY A 74 14.17 -41.30 -33.68
CA GLY A 74 13.73 -42.07 -34.86
C GLY A 74 13.41 -41.26 -36.11
N GLY A 75 14.04 -40.10 -36.32
CA GLY A 75 13.81 -39.25 -37.50
C GLY A 75 12.58 -38.32 -37.38
N GLN A 76 11.91 -38.33 -36.24
CA GLN A 76 10.76 -37.46 -35.95
C GLN A 76 11.16 -35.99 -35.83
N ARG A 77 10.18 -35.10 -36.08
CA ARG A 77 10.32 -33.64 -35.94
C ARG A 77 9.36 -33.11 -34.88
N PHE A 78 9.74 -32.05 -34.20
CA PHE A 78 8.88 -31.41 -33.21
C PHE A 78 7.71 -30.70 -33.89
N ASN A 79 6.48 -31.04 -33.48
CA ASN A 79 5.24 -30.42 -33.93
C ASN A 79 4.64 -29.61 -32.77
N SER A 80 4.69 -28.28 -32.90
CA SER A 80 4.18 -27.35 -31.88
C SER A 80 2.66 -27.39 -31.71
N ALA A 81 1.91 -27.77 -32.74
CA ALA A 81 0.45 -27.91 -32.66
C ALA A 81 0.03 -29.14 -31.83
N ARG A 82 0.82 -30.23 -31.88
CA ARG A 82 0.61 -31.42 -31.04
C ARG A 82 1.33 -31.35 -29.69
N GLY A 83 2.27 -30.41 -29.52
CA GLY A 83 3.10 -30.30 -28.33
C GLY A 83 4.04 -31.50 -28.15
N GLY A 84 4.58 -32.06 -29.24
CA GLY A 84 5.46 -33.24 -29.17
C GLY A 84 6.10 -33.64 -30.51
N CYS A 85 6.92 -34.70 -30.49
CA CYS A 85 7.56 -35.25 -31.68
C CYS A 85 6.55 -36.06 -32.54
N ALA A 86 6.60 -35.87 -33.85
CA ALA A 86 5.76 -36.57 -34.82
C ALA A 86 6.57 -36.97 -36.06
N ASP A 87 6.09 -37.99 -36.79
CA ASP A 87 6.70 -38.44 -38.04
C ASP A 87 6.62 -37.34 -39.12
N GLU A 88 7.53 -37.38 -40.11
CA GLU A 88 7.70 -36.32 -41.11
C GLU A 88 6.43 -36.01 -41.92
N SER A 89 5.53 -36.99 -42.08
CA SER A 89 4.21 -36.82 -42.73
C SER A 89 3.19 -36.07 -41.88
N ASP A 90 3.36 -36.03 -40.55
CA ASP A 90 2.48 -35.34 -39.59
C ASP A 90 3.02 -33.96 -39.18
N ALA A 91 4.22 -33.60 -39.65
CA ALA A 91 4.82 -32.26 -39.48
C ALA A 91 4.27 -31.30 -40.55
N VAL A 92 2.95 -31.09 -40.57
CA VAL A 92 2.29 -30.17 -41.51
C VAL A 92 2.58 -28.71 -41.13
N SER A 93 3.49 -28.13 -41.93
CA SER A 93 3.38 -26.84 -42.62
C SER A 93 3.09 -25.55 -41.83
N ASN A 94 4.00 -25.14 -40.94
CA ASN A 94 4.18 -23.69 -40.72
C ASN A 94 5.64 -23.24 -40.86
N TYR A 95 6.61 -24.13 -40.64
CA TYR A 95 8.04 -23.79 -40.78
C TYR A 95 8.54 -23.81 -42.23
N THR A 96 7.94 -24.62 -43.11
CA THR A 96 8.39 -24.78 -44.50
C THR A 96 8.03 -23.60 -45.39
N CYS A 97 6.99 -22.83 -45.06
CA CYS A 97 6.51 -21.70 -45.86
C CYS A 97 7.43 -20.46 -45.76
N LEU A 98 8.16 -20.29 -44.65
CA LEU A 98 8.99 -19.11 -44.38
C LEU A 98 10.41 -19.20 -44.96
N LYS A 99 10.88 -20.37 -45.41
CA LYS A 99 12.26 -20.59 -45.90
C LYS A 99 12.37 -20.86 -47.41
N GLN A 100 11.27 -20.98 -48.16
CA GLN A 100 11.33 -21.27 -49.59
C GLN A 100 11.26 -19.98 -50.44
N ASN A 101 12.19 -19.85 -51.39
CA ASN A 101 12.16 -18.80 -52.43
C ASN A 101 10.79 -18.83 -53.15
N LEU A 102 10.23 -17.65 -53.38
CA LEU A 102 8.91 -17.36 -53.96
C LEU A 102 8.64 -17.93 -55.38
N ASP A 103 9.60 -18.65 -55.97
CA ASP A 103 9.60 -19.08 -57.39
C ASP A 103 9.36 -20.59 -57.61
N THR A 104 8.90 -21.33 -56.60
CA THR A 104 8.56 -22.75 -56.74
C THR A 104 7.07 -23.00 -56.56
N ASP A 105 6.49 -23.92 -57.35
CA ASP A 105 5.06 -24.26 -57.30
C ASP A 105 4.59 -24.64 -55.88
N ALA A 106 5.47 -25.23 -55.06
CA ALA A 106 5.19 -25.56 -53.65
C ALA A 106 5.02 -24.32 -52.74
N SER A 107 5.78 -23.24 -52.99
CA SER A 107 5.63 -21.97 -52.28
C SER A 107 4.30 -21.28 -52.65
N LYS A 108 3.91 -21.39 -53.92
CA LYS A 108 2.62 -20.90 -54.41
C LYS A 108 1.45 -21.65 -53.78
N THR A 109 1.51 -22.98 -53.70
CA THR A 109 0.48 -23.78 -53.02
C THR A 109 0.37 -23.44 -51.53
N CYS A 110 1.47 -23.23 -50.81
CA CYS A 110 1.44 -22.86 -49.39
C CYS A 110 0.86 -21.46 -49.14
N TYR A 111 1.14 -20.50 -50.04
CA TYR A 111 0.54 -19.17 -50.01
C TYR A 111 -0.96 -19.23 -50.28
N GLU A 112 -1.37 -20.00 -51.29
CA GLU A 112 -2.78 -20.24 -51.63
C GLU A 112 -3.53 -20.95 -50.50
N GLU A 113 -2.91 -21.94 -49.83
CA GLU A 113 -3.47 -22.61 -48.65
C GLU A 113 -3.63 -21.68 -47.45
N THR A 114 -2.64 -20.83 -47.16
CA THR A 114 -2.73 -19.85 -46.07
C THR A 114 -3.82 -18.82 -46.36
N ILE A 115 -3.90 -18.32 -47.59
CA ILE A 115 -4.98 -17.42 -48.01
C ILE A 115 -6.33 -18.13 -47.91
N SER A 116 -6.43 -19.39 -48.35
CA SER A 116 -7.67 -20.18 -48.25
C SER A 116 -8.08 -20.32 -46.79
N ALA A 117 -7.17 -20.70 -45.89
CA ALA A 117 -7.45 -20.82 -44.46
C ALA A 117 -7.88 -19.49 -43.82
N LEU A 118 -7.21 -18.38 -44.16
CA LEU A 118 -7.61 -17.05 -43.69
C LEU A 118 -8.96 -16.60 -44.26
N THR A 119 -9.29 -17.04 -45.48
CA THR A 119 -10.56 -16.74 -46.15
C THR A 119 -11.69 -17.57 -45.54
N GLU A 120 -11.45 -18.84 -45.22
CA GLU A 120 -12.39 -19.73 -44.54
C GLU A 120 -12.70 -19.25 -43.11
N GLU A 121 -11.71 -18.67 -42.42
CA GLU A 121 -11.84 -18.11 -41.07
C GLU A 121 -12.21 -16.60 -41.07
N LEU A 122 -12.46 -15.99 -42.24
CA LEU A 122 -12.67 -14.54 -42.35
C LEU A 122 -13.80 -14.05 -41.45
N ASP A 123 -14.91 -14.79 -41.37
CA ASP A 123 -16.05 -14.43 -40.52
C ASP A 123 -15.70 -14.46 -39.02
N VAL A 124 -14.84 -15.38 -38.59
CA VAL A 124 -14.34 -15.44 -37.20
C VAL A 124 -13.48 -14.21 -36.90
N PHE A 125 -12.62 -13.80 -37.83
CA PHE A 125 -11.84 -12.57 -37.69
C PHE A 125 -12.72 -11.33 -37.72
N ILE A 126 -13.71 -11.28 -38.62
CA ILE A 126 -14.68 -10.19 -38.70
C ILE A 126 -15.45 -10.09 -37.37
N ASP A 127 -15.94 -11.18 -36.81
CA ASP A 127 -16.64 -11.19 -35.52
C ASP A 127 -15.74 -10.70 -34.37
N ALA A 128 -14.46 -11.09 -34.39
CA ALA A 128 -13.48 -10.62 -33.40
C ALA A 128 -13.25 -9.10 -33.47
N VAL A 129 -13.13 -8.52 -34.68
CA VAL A 129 -12.95 -7.07 -34.85
C VAL A 129 -14.27 -6.29 -34.77
N ALA A 130 -15.39 -6.94 -35.05
CA ALA A 130 -16.75 -6.45 -34.86
C ALA A 130 -17.22 -6.66 -33.41
N TYR A 131 -16.32 -6.48 -32.43
CA TYR A 131 -16.57 -6.69 -31.00
C TYR A 131 -17.73 -5.86 -30.41
N ARG A 132 -18.18 -4.82 -31.13
CA ARG A 132 -19.39 -4.06 -30.79
C ARG A 132 -20.68 -4.83 -31.10
N GLY A 133 -20.62 -5.78 -32.01
CA GLY A 133 -21.63 -6.80 -32.28
C GLY A 133 -23.00 -6.19 -32.63
N SER A 134 -24.04 -6.67 -31.95
CA SER A 134 -25.42 -6.23 -32.15
C SER A 134 -25.65 -4.78 -31.70
N PRO A 135 -26.71 -4.11 -32.19
CA PRO A 135 -27.09 -2.78 -31.73
C PRO A 135 -27.23 -2.66 -30.20
N ALA A 136 -27.74 -3.69 -29.53
CA ALA A 136 -27.87 -3.73 -28.07
C ALA A 136 -26.50 -3.77 -27.36
N ARG A 137 -25.56 -4.59 -27.86
CA ARG A 137 -24.19 -4.65 -27.33
C ARG A 137 -23.44 -3.35 -27.59
N ASN A 138 -23.61 -2.75 -28.78
CA ASN A 138 -23.01 -1.46 -29.11
C ASN A 138 -23.54 -0.33 -28.21
N PHE A 139 -24.84 -0.31 -27.92
CA PHE A 139 -25.42 0.65 -26.97
C PHE A 139 -24.81 0.50 -25.57
N HIS A 140 -24.71 -0.72 -25.06
CA HIS A 140 -24.09 -1.00 -23.76
C HIS A 140 -22.63 -0.54 -23.70
N LEU A 141 -21.83 -0.84 -24.72
CA LEU A 141 -20.45 -0.39 -24.81
C LEU A 141 -20.35 1.13 -24.92
N SER A 142 -21.26 1.78 -25.65
CA SER A 142 -21.29 3.24 -25.76
C SER A 142 -21.60 3.92 -24.42
N VAL A 143 -22.52 3.37 -23.62
CA VAL A 143 -22.78 3.86 -22.25
C VAL A 143 -21.55 3.66 -21.36
N LYS A 144 -20.82 2.54 -21.49
CA LYS A 144 -19.54 2.34 -20.80
C LYS A 144 -18.49 3.35 -21.24
N ASP A 145 -18.38 3.65 -22.53
CA ASP A 145 -17.45 4.65 -23.05
C ASP A 145 -17.74 6.05 -22.48
N ILE A 146 -19.02 6.42 -22.38
CA ILE A 146 -19.46 7.67 -21.70
C ILE A 146 -19.00 7.66 -20.24
N HIS A 147 -19.21 6.56 -19.50
CA HIS A 147 -18.76 6.45 -18.11
C HIS A 147 -17.23 6.56 -17.97
N LEU A 148 -16.47 5.88 -18.81
CA LEU A 148 -15.01 5.96 -18.82
C LEU A 148 -14.52 7.39 -19.08
N ASN A 149 -15.15 8.09 -20.03
CA ASN A 149 -14.85 9.49 -20.31
C ASN A 149 -15.15 10.41 -19.10
N MET A 150 -16.32 10.23 -18.46
CA MET A 150 -16.67 10.99 -17.25
C MET A 150 -15.70 10.73 -16.10
N ARG A 151 -15.31 9.47 -15.87
CA ARG A 151 -14.31 9.11 -14.84
C ARG A 151 -12.98 9.78 -15.11
N GLN A 152 -12.52 9.79 -16.36
CA GLN A 152 -11.24 10.41 -16.71
C GLN A 152 -11.25 11.92 -16.41
N ASN A 153 -12.31 12.62 -16.81
CA ASN A 153 -12.47 14.04 -16.50
C ASN A 153 -12.54 14.30 -15.00
N TYR A 154 -13.28 13.46 -14.27
CA TYR A 154 -13.40 13.57 -12.82
C TYR A 154 -12.06 13.34 -12.10
N LEU A 155 -11.27 12.34 -12.53
CA LEU A 155 -9.91 12.11 -12.01
C LEU A 155 -9.01 13.34 -12.20
N THR A 156 -9.03 13.94 -13.38
CA THR A 156 -8.29 15.18 -13.66
C THR A 156 -8.79 16.34 -12.81
N LEU A 157 -10.11 16.48 -12.62
CA LEU A 157 -10.70 17.51 -11.75
C LEU A 157 -10.19 17.38 -10.31
N ILE A 158 -10.25 16.19 -9.70
CA ILE A 158 -9.86 16.03 -8.30
C ILE A 158 -8.36 16.23 -8.08
N GLN A 159 -7.52 15.79 -9.02
CA GLN A 159 -6.08 16.04 -8.99
C GLN A 159 -5.78 17.55 -9.05
N ASN A 160 -6.30 18.23 -10.07
CA ASN A 160 -6.11 19.67 -10.24
C ASN A 160 -6.69 20.48 -9.06
N THR A 161 -7.82 20.06 -8.52
CA THR A 161 -8.41 20.69 -7.33
C THR A 161 -7.47 20.57 -6.14
N GLY A 162 -6.95 19.36 -5.86
CA GLY A 162 -5.98 19.11 -4.79
C GLY A 162 -4.70 19.94 -4.91
N GLN A 163 -4.26 20.18 -6.14
CA GLN A 163 -3.09 21.00 -6.44
C GLN A 163 -3.34 22.51 -6.31
N ASN A 164 -4.60 22.96 -6.34
CA ASN A 164 -4.99 24.37 -6.26
C ASN A 164 -5.51 24.82 -4.88
N ILE A 165 -5.53 23.94 -3.87
CA ILE A 165 -5.97 24.30 -2.53
C ILE A 165 -4.83 24.92 -1.72
N PHE A 166 -5.00 26.20 -1.39
CA PHE A 166 -4.10 26.99 -0.53
C PHE A 166 -4.89 27.91 0.41
N PRO A 167 -4.33 28.29 1.58
CA PRO A 167 -3.10 27.74 2.16
C PRO A 167 -3.28 26.29 2.63
N LEU A 168 -2.22 25.50 2.54
CA LEU A 168 -2.22 24.06 2.85
C LEU A 168 -1.04 23.71 3.75
N ILE A 169 -1.27 22.93 4.80
CA ILE A 169 -0.23 22.29 5.60
C ILE A 169 -0.27 20.78 5.37
N VAL A 170 0.84 20.20 4.92
CA VAL A 170 1.03 18.74 4.91
C VAL A 170 1.89 18.38 6.12
N ALA A 171 1.31 17.63 7.06
CA ALA A 171 1.95 17.24 8.31
C ALA A 171 2.29 15.74 8.29
N THR A 172 3.57 15.42 8.12
CA THR A 172 4.09 14.06 7.92
C THR A 172 5.19 13.71 8.94
N ASP A 173 5.45 12.41 9.13
CA ASP A 173 6.59 11.90 9.90
C ASP A 173 7.82 11.58 9.05
N ASN A 174 7.64 11.53 7.72
CA ASN A 174 8.61 11.03 6.76
C ASN A 174 8.59 11.94 5.53
N ASP A 175 9.08 13.18 5.67
CA ASP A 175 9.11 14.14 4.56
C ASP A 175 10.20 13.79 3.53
N THR A 176 11.43 13.61 4.01
CA THR A 176 12.58 13.15 3.22
C THR A 176 13.29 12.03 3.99
N PRO A 177 14.17 11.23 3.34
CA PRO A 177 14.93 10.19 4.03
C PRO A 177 15.71 10.71 5.25
N GLU A 178 16.24 11.94 5.18
CA GLU A 178 17.00 12.58 6.26
C GLU A 178 16.11 13.05 7.42
N LEU A 179 14.82 13.25 7.16
CA LEU A 179 13.81 13.65 8.15
C LEU A 179 12.89 12.49 8.53
N ALA A 180 13.24 11.26 8.14
CA ALA A 180 12.49 10.08 8.54
C ALA A 180 12.59 9.93 10.07
N GLY A 181 11.44 9.93 10.74
CA GLY A 181 11.41 9.69 12.17
C GLY A 181 11.60 10.92 13.07
N VAL A 182 11.71 12.14 12.53
CA VAL A 182 11.77 13.37 13.35
C VAL A 182 10.46 13.70 14.09
N GLY A 183 9.37 12.96 13.84
CA GLY A 183 8.13 13.02 14.63
C GLY A 183 7.16 14.15 14.28
N GLY A 184 7.57 15.04 13.36
CA GLY A 184 6.68 16.01 12.74
C GLY A 184 7.43 16.96 11.82
N ALA A 185 7.25 16.78 10.52
CA ALA A 185 7.62 17.74 9.48
C ALA A 185 6.34 18.37 8.90
N TYR A 186 6.34 19.69 8.80
CA TYR A 186 5.22 20.47 8.30
C TYR A 186 5.64 21.23 7.05
N LYS A 187 5.13 20.82 5.89
CA LYS A 187 5.23 21.62 4.66
C LYS A 187 4.04 22.55 4.60
N VAL A 188 4.32 23.84 4.47
CA VAL A 188 3.32 24.89 4.40
C VAL A 188 3.38 25.48 3.00
N TYR A 189 2.28 25.36 2.27
CA TYR A 189 2.09 25.96 0.96
C TYR A 189 1.23 27.22 1.09
N PHE A 190 1.78 28.35 0.68
CA PHE A 190 1.13 29.65 0.73
C PHE A 190 0.43 29.97 -0.61
N ARG A 191 -0.55 30.88 -0.58
CA ARG A 191 -1.29 31.30 -1.79
C ARG A 191 -0.42 31.98 -2.85
N ASN A 192 0.67 32.62 -2.44
CA ASN A 192 1.63 33.23 -3.35
C ASN A 192 2.54 32.21 -4.05
N GLY A 193 2.29 30.91 -3.88
CA GLY A 193 3.06 29.82 -4.46
C GLY A 193 4.33 29.45 -3.71
N THR A 194 4.68 30.15 -2.63
CA THR A 194 5.87 29.79 -1.84
C THR A 194 5.58 28.59 -0.93
N MET A 195 6.65 27.87 -0.57
CA MET A 195 6.61 26.76 0.36
C MET A 195 7.60 27.02 1.51
N LYS A 196 7.17 26.75 2.75
CA LYS A 196 8.02 26.75 3.94
C LYS A 196 7.96 25.40 4.61
N ARG A 197 9.12 24.88 5.01
CA ARG A 197 9.22 23.66 5.83
C ARG A 197 9.48 24.03 7.28
N ILE A 198 8.80 23.37 8.20
CA ILE A 198 9.00 23.52 9.65
C ILE A 198 9.24 22.12 10.24
N VAL A 199 10.36 21.97 10.93
CA VAL A 199 10.71 20.76 11.69
C VAL A 199 11.05 21.23 13.11
N PRO A 200 10.04 21.34 14.01
CA PRO A 200 10.21 22.08 15.25
C PRO A 200 10.94 21.27 16.34
N VAL A 201 10.90 19.95 16.26
CA VAL A 201 11.45 19.04 17.27
C VAL A 201 12.98 19.10 17.38
N SER A 202 13.51 18.87 18.58
CA SER A 202 14.95 18.81 18.84
C SER A 202 15.49 17.37 18.73
N SER A 203 16.81 17.24 18.74
CA SER A 203 17.52 15.95 18.86
C SER A 203 17.11 15.14 20.08
N ASP A 204 16.64 15.78 21.16
CA ASP A 204 16.19 15.09 22.38
C ASP A 204 14.93 14.27 22.12
N PHE A 205 14.01 14.79 21.30
CA PHE A 205 12.83 14.05 20.87
C PHE A 205 13.24 12.78 20.11
N GLU A 206 14.15 12.93 19.14
CA GLU A 206 14.64 11.83 18.31
C GLU A 206 15.32 10.76 19.15
N LEU A 207 16.20 11.16 20.08
CA LEU A 207 16.87 10.24 21.00
C LEU A 207 15.84 9.39 21.77
N HIS A 208 14.90 10.02 22.47
CA HIS A 208 13.96 9.30 23.31
C HIS A 208 12.94 8.50 22.50
N LYS A 209 12.63 8.93 21.26
CA LYS A 209 11.88 8.13 20.29
C LYS A 209 12.67 6.90 19.84
N CYS A 210 13.95 7.03 19.55
CA CYS A 210 14.79 5.88 19.17
C CYS A 210 14.89 4.87 20.32
N LEU A 211 15.10 5.37 21.55
CA LEU A 211 15.14 4.53 22.76
C LEU A 211 13.82 3.78 23.00
N SER A 212 12.65 4.40 22.74
CA SER A 212 11.36 3.72 22.89
C SER A 212 11.11 2.65 21.83
N HIS A 213 11.73 2.74 20.65
CA HIS A 213 11.60 1.76 19.57
C HIS A 213 12.51 0.53 19.72
N MET A 214 13.40 0.48 20.72
CA MET A 214 14.38 -0.61 20.85
C MET A 214 13.73 -2.00 20.93
N VAL A 215 12.66 -2.17 21.69
CA VAL A 215 11.93 -3.46 21.76
C VAL A 215 11.29 -3.82 20.43
N LEU A 216 10.76 -2.83 19.70
CA LEU A 216 10.19 -3.05 18.36
C LEU A 216 11.27 -3.46 17.36
N GLY A 217 12.44 -2.83 17.40
CA GLY A 217 13.58 -3.18 16.55
C GLY A 217 14.06 -4.61 16.80
N VAL A 218 14.18 -5.01 18.07
CA VAL A 218 14.51 -6.40 18.43
C VAL A 218 13.40 -7.36 17.96
N PHE A 219 12.13 -7.03 18.21
CA PHE A 219 10.99 -7.84 17.77
C PHE A 219 11.02 -8.11 16.27
N ALA A 220 11.25 -7.08 15.46
CA ALA A 220 11.31 -7.19 14.00
C ALA A 220 12.37 -8.18 13.52
N ILE A 221 13.46 -8.34 14.28
CA ILE A 221 14.53 -9.29 13.97
C ILE A 221 14.16 -10.72 14.41
N VAL A 222 13.63 -10.89 15.64
CA VAL A 222 13.49 -12.22 16.25
C VAL A 222 12.13 -12.88 16.03
N ALA A 223 11.06 -12.10 15.84
CA ALA A 223 9.70 -12.61 15.76
C ALA A 223 9.46 -13.64 14.63
N PRO A 224 10.05 -13.48 13.42
CA PRO A 224 9.92 -14.49 12.37
C PRO A 224 10.43 -15.89 12.76
N TYR A 225 11.28 -15.97 13.79
CA TYR A 225 11.95 -17.20 14.22
C TYR A 225 11.36 -17.81 15.50
N PHE A 226 10.26 -17.28 16.06
CA PHE A 226 9.65 -17.84 17.27
C PHE A 226 9.18 -19.30 17.13
N ARG A 227 8.87 -19.75 15.91
CA ARG A 227 8.52 -21.15 15.60
C ARG A 227 9.71 -22.00 15.16
N SER A 228 10.87 -21.39 14.96
CA SER A 228 12.13 -22.02 14.57
C SER A 228 13.27 -21.49 15.44
N PRO A 229 13.19 -21.66 16.77
CA PRO A 229 13.98 -20.91 17.74
C PRO A 229 15.49 -21.08 17.57
N ASN A 230 15.94 -22.22 17.04
CA ASN A 230 17.36 -22.55 16.85
C ASN A 230 17.88 -22.23 15.43
N SER A 231 17.06 -21.60 14.57
CA SER A 231 17.53 -21.03 13.30
C SER A 231 18.69 -20.07 13.55
N GLN A 232 19.65 -19.95 12.64
CA GLN A 232 20.77 -19.00 12.79
C GLN A 232 20.55 -17.69 12.02
N ASN A 233 19.50 -17.58 11.22
CA ASN A 233 19.29 -16.46 10.30
C ASN A 233 19.04 -15.11 11.01
N TRP A 234 18.65 -15.10 12.29
CA TRP A 234 18.55 -13.88 13.10
C TRP A 234 19.88 -13.39 13.67
N GLN A 235 20.91 -14.25 13.74
CA GLN A 235 22.13 -13.94 14.47
C GLN A 235 22.87 -12.74 13.89
N ASN A 236 23.01 -12.67 12.56
CA ASN A 236 23.73 -11.58 11.91
C ASN A 236 23.02 -10.24 12.16
N SER A 237 21.69 -10.19 12.00
CA SER A 237 20.91 -8.99 12.27
C SER A 237 21.00 -8.54 13.74
N LEU A 238 20.96 -9.47 14.70
CA LEU A 238 21.17 -9.12 16.12
C LEU A 238 22.60 -8.66 16.41
N LYS A 239 23.63 -9.26 15.80
CA LYS A 239 25.03 -8.81 15.95
C LYS A 239 25.24 -7.40 15.40
N THR A 240 24.62 -7.09 14.25
CA THR A 240 24.62 -5.74 13.68
C THR A 240 23.96 -4.74 14.65
N LEU A 241 22.77 -5.07 15.16
CA LEU A 241 22.09 -4.22 16.14
C LEU A 241 22.94 -4.04 17.42
N ASP A 242 23.51 -5.11 17.95
CA ASP A 242 24.37 -5.06 19.15
C ASP A 242 25.61 -4.17 18.92
N THR A 243 26.19 -4.20 17.73
CA THR A 243 27.31 -3.32 17.36
C THR A 243 26.89 -1.85 17.44
N GLU A 244 25.74 -1.47 16.88
CA GLU A 244 25.25 -0.09 16.94
C GLU A 244 24.86 0.34 18.37
N VAL A 245 24.25 -0.55 19.14
CA VAL A 245 23.92 -0.28 20.56
C VAL A 245 25.18 -0.09 21.40
N ASN A 246 26.23 -0.90 21.16
CA ASN A 246 27.51 -0.75 21.86
C ASN A 246 28.26 0.53 21.47
N LYS A 247 28.19 0.95 20.18
CA LYS A 247 28.72 2.27 19.77
C LYS A 247 28.02 3.40 20.53
N ALA A 248 26.70 3.34 20.66
CA ALA A 248 25.93 4.34 21.42
C ALA A 248 26.32 4.33 22.92
N LEU A 249 26.47 3.15 23.54
CA LEU A 249 26.94 3.02 24.92
C LEU A 249 28.35 3.60 25.12
N TYR A 250 29.25 3.37 24.16
CA TYR A 250 30.61 3.90 24.20
C TYR A 250 30.66 5.42 24.07
N ALA A 251 29.81 6.01 23.22
CA ALA A 251 29.74 7.45 23.01
C ALA A 251 28.97 8.19 24.12
N LEU A 252 28.14 7.49 24.90
CA LEU A 252 27.25 8.08 25.91
C LEU A 252 27.96 8.99 26.95
N PRO A 253 29.16 8.65 27.48
CA PRO A 253 29.87 9.54 28.41
C PRO A 253 30.29 10.87 27.80
N SER A 254 30.44 10.95 26.47
CA SER A 254 30.76 12.16 25.74
C SER A 254 29.53 12.91 25.25
N SER A 255 28.32 12.45 25.60
CA SER A 255 27.08 13.14 25.25
C SER A 255 26.85 14.37 26.12
N ASN A 256 26.15 15.37 25.58
CA ASN A 256 25.72 16.56 26.32
C ASN A 256 24.43 16.33 27.12
N LEU A 257 24.04 15.06 27.34
CA LEU A 257 22.79 14.74 28.02
C LEU A 257 22.89 15.03 29.51
N PRO A 258 21.80 15.53 30.13
CA PRO A 258 21.70 15.58 31.59
C PRO A 258 21.94 14.19 32.19
N GLN A 259 22.65 14.10 33.32
CA GLN A 259 23.06 12.81 33.92
C GLN A 259 21.89 11.82 34.06
N LYS A 260 20.72 12.28 34.50
CA LYS A 260 19.52 11.43 34.65
C LYS A 260 19.03 10.83 33.33
N GLU A 261 19.20 11.54 32.22
CA GLU A 261 18.85 11.06 30.88
C GLU A 261 19.92 10.13 30.32
N ALA A 262 21.20 10.43 30.57
CA ALA A 262 22.29 9.52 30.25
C ALA A 262 22.14 8.17 30.99
N ASP A 263 21.84 8.18 32.29
CA ASP A 263 21.61 6.96 33.07
C ASP A 263 20.41 6.16 32.54
N HIS A 264 19.35 6.87 32.13
CA HIS A 264 18.15 6.28 31.53
C HIS A 264 18.46 5.61 30.19
N ALA A 265 19.17 6.29 29.30
CA ALA A 265 19.62 5.75 28.01
C ALA A 265 20.54 4.54 28.22
N LYS A 266 21.53 4.64 29.13
CA LYS A 266 22.43 3.55 29.50
C LYS A 266 21.67 2.30 29.92
N LYS A 267 20.62 2.46 30.74
CA LYS A 267 19.81 1.35 31.23
C LYS A 267 19.10 0.63 30.07
N LEU A 268 18.41 1.36 29.20
CA LEU A 268 17.72 0.78 28.03
C LEU A 268 18.68 0.06 27.10
N LEU A 269 19.78 0.72 26.72
CA LEU A 269 20.79 0.15 25.82
C LEU A 269 21.41 -1.12 26.42
N SER A 270 21.74 -1.11 27.72
CA SER A 270 22.30 -2.28 28.41
C SER A 270 21.32 -3.45 28.47
N MET A 271 20.01 -3.20 28.60
CA MET A 271 19.00 -4.27 28.57
C MET A 271 18.95 -4.95 27.21
N VAL A 272 19.07 -4.18 26.12
CA VAL A 272 19.12 -4.71 24.76
C VAL A 272 20.36 -5.58 24.55
N THR A 273 21.56 -5.10 24.91
CA THR A 273 22.79 -5.89 24.75
C THR A 273 22.78 -7.17 25.58
N MET A 274 22.25 -7.12 26.81
CA MET A 274 22.09 -8.32 27.65
C MET A 274 21.15 -9.35 27.02
N PHE A 275 20.04 -8.91 26.42
CA PHE A 275 19.13 -9.81 25.72
C PHE A 275 19.79 -10.44 24.49
N ILE A 276 20.47 -9.63 23.67
CA ILE A 276 21.16 -10.12 22.47
C ILE A 276 22.26 -11.13 22.85
N ALA A 277 23.09 -10.80 23.84
CA ALA A 277 24.13 -11.69 24.35
C ALA A 277 23.57 -13.03 24.84
N SER A 278 22.43 -13.00 25.54
CA SER A 278 21.72 -14.21 25.97
C SER A 278 21.24 -15.05 24.78
N CYS A 279 20.62 -14.42 23.78
CA CYS A 279 20.16 -15.12 22.57
C CYS A 279 21.32 -15.79 21.83
N LEU A 280 22.43 -15.06 21.63
CA LEU A 280 23.63 -15.57 20.95
C LEU A 280 24.29 -16.71 21.73
N LYS A 281 24.45 -16.57 23.06
CA LYS A 281 25.04 -17.60 23.93
C LYS A 281 24.25 -18.91 23.89
N HIS A 282 22.92 -18.82 23.87
CA HIS A 282 22.04 -19.98 23.87
C HIS A 282 21.70 -20.49 22.47
N ASN A 283 22.15 -19.80 21.41
CA ASN A 283 21.77 -20.05 20.02
C ASN A 283 20.24 -20.26 19.85
N SER A 284 19.44 -19.44 20.54
CA SER A 284 17.99 -19.65 20.60
C SER A 284 17.21 -18.39 20.93
N VAL A 285 16.19 -18.10 20.13
CA VAL A 285 15.19 -17.03 20.36
C VAL A 285 13.80 -17.63 20.53
N THR A 286 13.12 -17.33 21.63
CA THR A 286 11.75 -17.83 21.88
C THR A 286 10.83 -16.67 22.22
N HIS A 287 9.54 -16.84 21.93
CA HIS A 287 8.51 -15.88 22.31
C HIS A 287 8.54 -15.59 23.83
N THR A 288 8.72 -16.61 24.68
CA THR A 288 8.78 -16.44 26.13
C THR A 288 9.95 -15.56 26.57
N LYS A 289 11.16 -15.82 26.06
CA LYS A 289 12.35 -14.99 26.37
C LYS A 289 12.16 -13.56 25.91
N PHE A 290 11.63 -13.37 24.71
CA PHE A 290 11.33 -12.04 24.18
C PHE A 290 10.27 -11.32 25.03
N HIS A 291 9.20 -12.01 25.44
CA HIS A 291 8.14 -11.44 26.26
C HIS A 291 8.65 -10.97 27.63
N THR A 292 9.50 -11.76 28.30
CA THR A 292 10.15 -11.35 29.56
C THR A 292 10.97 -10.09 29.36
N PHE A 293 11.85 -10.07 28.35
CA PHE A 293 12.65 -8.90 27.99
C PHE A 293 11.80 -7.65 27.71
N ALA A 294 10.75 -7.78 26.89
CA ALA A 294 9.86 -6.69 26.54
C ALA A 294 9.11 -6.16 27.78
N THR A 295 8.67 -7.05 28.67
CA THR A 295 7.98 -6.69 29.91
C THR A 295 8.89 -5.91 30.87
N GLU A 296 10.15 -6.32 31.01
CA GLU A 296 11.13 -5.60 31.82
C GLU A 296 11.45 -4.21 31.25
N MET A 297 11.51 -4.07 29.91
CA MET A 297 11.79 -2.80 29.25
C MET A 297 10.60 -1.83 29.26
N ALA A 298 9.36 -2.32 29.33
CA ALA A 298 8.15 -1.51 29.23
C ALA A 298 8.13 -0.21 30.08
N PRO A 299 8.45 -0.22 31.39
CA PRO A 299 8.45 1.01 32.19
C PRO A 299 9.52 2.03 31.72
N TRP A 300 10.64 1.57 31.18
CA TRP A 300 11.69 2.44 30.66
C TRP A 300 11.32 3.03 29.29
N ILE A 301 10.63 2.25 28.46
CA ILE A 301 10.05 2.72 27.20
C ILE A 301 9.00 3.78 27.47
N ASP A 302 8.07 3.55 28.40
CA ASP A 302 7.02 4.51 28.76
C ASP A 302 7.62 5.85 29.21
N LYS A 303 8.65 5.82 30.06
CA LYS A 303 9.37 7.04 30.45
C LYS A 303 10.01 7.75 29.26
N SER A 304 10.60 7.03 28.31
CA SER A 304 11.15 7.64 27.07
C SER A 304 10.04 8.27 26.22
N MET A 305 8.89 7.59 26.09
CA MET A 305 7.73 8.11 25.37
C MET A 305 7.20 9.41 26.01
N GLN A 306 7.16 9.49 27.34
CA GLN A 306 6.73 10.70 28.05
C GLN A 306 7.68 11.88 27.83
N ILE A 307 9.00 11.63 27.88
CA ILE A 307 10.01 12.66 27.62
C ILE A 307 9.90 13.15 26.16
N ALA A 308 9.84 12.22 25.21
CA ALA A 308 9.65 12.54 23.80
C ALA A 308 8.35 13.33 23.56
N ALA A 309 7.22 12.90 24.11
CA ALA A 309 5.95 13.60 23.97
C ALA A 309 6.02 15.05 24.50
N LYS A 310 6.67 15.26 25.66
CA LYS A 310 6.86 16.60 26.24
C LYS A 310 7.75 17.48 25.34
N ALA A 311 8.86 16.94 24.83
CA ALA A 311 9.74 17.66 23.90
C ALA A 311 8.97 18.03 22.62
N HIS A 312 8.23 17.09 22.05
CA HIS A 312 7.44 17.29 20.83
C HIS A 312 6.39 18.39 20.99
N VAL A 313 5.59 18.35 22.05
CA VAL A 313 4.55 19.36 22.33
C VAL A 313 5.19 20.74 22.56
N SER A 314 6.23 20.80 23.39
CA SER A 314 6.90 22.05 23.78
C SER A 314 7.51 22.77 22.57
N ALA A 315 7.93 22.02 21.56
CA ALA A 315 8.47 22.58 20.32
C ALA A 315 7.39 22.93 19.30
N THR A 316 6.45 22.00 19.07
CA THR A 316 5.50 22.07 17.95
C THR A 316 4.41 23.10 18.14
N ILE A 317 3.82 23.17 19.35
CA ILE A 317 2.71 24.10 19.59
C ILE A 317 3.16 25.56 19.41
N PRO A 318 4.30 26.00 19.97
CA PRO A 318 4.82 27.34 19.68
C PRO A 318 5.11 27.57 18.19
N ALA A 319 5.69 26.61 17.48
CA ALA A 319 5.98 26.74 16.06
C ALA A 319 4.70 26.92 15.22
N LEU A 320 3.64 26.15 15.49
CA LEU A 320 2.35 26.29 14.83
C LEU A 320 1.66 27.62 15.18
N ARG A 321 1.79 28.10 16.42
CA ARG A 321 1.26 29.42 16.83
C ARG A 321 2.02 30.56 16.16
N GLN A 322 3.34 30.43 16.03
CA GLN A 322 4.17 31.40 15.32
C GLN A 322 3.81 31.42 13.83
N LEU A 323 3.60 30.26 13.20
CA LEU A 323 3.11 30.18 11.82
C LEU A 323 1.73 30.85 11.68
N LYS A 324 0.81 30.59 12.61
CA LYS A 324 -0.50 31.26 12.65
C LYS A 324 -0.35 32.78 12.71
N LYS A 325 0.56 33.28 13.55
CA LYS A 325 0.85 34.71 13.67
C LYS A 325 1.43 35.30 12.38
N GLU A 326 2.33 34.57 11.71
CA GLU A 326 2.93 34.97 10.42
C GLU A 326 1.90 35.02 9.29
N MET A 327 0.97 34.06 9.24
CA MET A 327 -0.12 34.04 8.24
C MET A 327 -1.20 35.10 8.51
N GLY A 328 -1.41 35.44 9.76
CA GLY A 328 -2.56 36.25 10.19
C GLY A 328 -3.84 35.43 10.34
N GLU A 329 -4.75 35.90 11.20
CA GLU A 329 -5.96 35.16 11.58
C GLU A 329 -6.91 34.89 10.40
N GLU A 330 -6.99 35.81 9.43
CA GLU A 330 -7.89 35.64 8.29
C GLU A 330 -7.43 34.50 7.36
N GLU A 331 -6.15 34.48 6.99
CA GLU A 331 -5.61 33.41 6.15
C GLU A 331 -5.53 32.09 6.90
N TRP A 332 -5.21 32.11 8.20
CA TRP A 332 -5.19 30.90 9.03
C TRP A 332 -6.55 30.17 9.05
N ARG A 333 -7.66 30.92 9.10
CA ARG A 333 -9.02 30.33 9.04
C ARG A 333 -9.32 29.59 7.74
N LYS A 334 -8.54 29.85 6.68
CA LYS A 334 -8.70 29.22 5.36
C LYS A 334 -7.75 28.02 5.15
N VAL A 335 -6.85 27.74 6.12
CA VAL A 335 -5.86 26.67 6.01
C VAL A 335 -6.52 25.30 6.00
N TYR A 336 -6.18 24.51 4.99
CA TYR A 336 -6.36 23.06 5.01
C TYR A 336 -5.15 22.38 5.63
N VAL A 337 -5.37 21.28 6.35
CA VAL A 337 -4.31 20.44 6.89
C VAL A 337 -4.52 19.02 6.41
N LEU A 338 -3.50 18.46 5.77
CA LEU A 338 -3.43 17.05 5.42
C LEU A 338 -2.48 16.31 6.36
N ILE A 339 -2.94 15.18 6.88
CA ILE A 339 -2.18 14.30 7.75
C ILE A 339 -2.15 12.91 7.08
N PRO A 340 -1.17 12.64 6.21
CA PRO A 340 -0.91 11.29 5.72
C PRO A 340 -0.52 10.38 6.88
N THR A 341 -1.12 9.19 6.95
CA THR A 341 -0.86 8.22 8.01
C THR A 341 -1.22 6.81 7.58
N VAL A 342 -0.78 5.83 8.37
CA VAL A 342 -1.24 4.44 8.27
C VAL A 342 -2.40 4.18 9.24
N TRP A 343 -3.23 3.19 8.92
CA TRP A 343 -4.43 2.80 9.69
C TRP A 343 -4.17 2.62 11.20
N PRO A 344 -3.09 1.95 11.68
CA PRO A 344 -2.88 1.71 13.11
C PRO A 344 -2.77 2.98 13.97
N VAL A 345 -2.49 4.14 13.39
CA VAL A 345 -2.21 5.39 14.12
C VAL A 345 -3.08 6.58 13.68
N SER A 346 -4.24 6.31 13.07
CA SER A 346 -5.14 7.34 12.55
C SER A 346 -6.09 7.94 13.61
N LEU A 347 -6.80 7.12 14.38
CA LEU A 347 -7.90 7.59 15.26
C LEU A 347 -7.46 8.62 16.31
N TYR A 348 -6.27 8.45 16.89
CA TYR A 348 -5.69 9.34 17.90
C TYR A 348 -4.35 9.93 17.45
N ASN A 349 -4.24 10.25 16.15
CA ASN A 349 -3.01 10.75 15.57
C ASN A 349 -2.48 11.99 16.32
N ILE A 350 -1.19 11.98 16.68
CA ILE A 350 -0.56 13.05 17.47
C ILE A 350 -0.60 14.41 16.76
N ARG A 351 -0.50 14.45 15.42
CA ARG A 351 -0.58 15.71 14.66
C ARG A 351 -1.99 16.29 14.70
N LEU A 352 -3.02 15.44 14.58
CA LEU A 352 -4.41 15.86 14.77
C LEU A 352 -4.61 16.47 16.17
N GLN A 353 -4.04 15.85 17.20
CA GLN A 353 -4.09 16.38 18.56
C GLN A 353 -3.41 17.76 18.68
N MET A 354 -2.28 17.99 18.00
CA MET A 354 -1.62 19.32 17.99
C MET A 354 -2.50 20.36 17.30
N PHE A 355 -3.05 20.05 16.12
CA PHE A 355 -3.92 20.99 15.41
C PHE A 355 -5.18 21.35 16.20
N ARG A 356 -5.77 20.39 16.95
CA ARG A 356 -6.88 20.64 17.88
C ARG A 356 -6.57 21.68 18.96
N LYS A 357 -5.30 21.99 19.22
CA LYS A 357 -4.86 23.01 20.20
C LYS A 357 -4.63 24.39 19.57
N VAL A 358 -4.53 24.50 18.25
CA VAL A 358 -4.17 25.75 17.55
C VAL A 358 -5.21 26.19 16.49
N MET A 359 -6.14 25.32 16.12
CA MET A 359 -7.24 25.60 15.21
C MET A 359 -8.58 25.54 15.95
N ASP A 360 -9.59 26.28 15.45
CA ASP A 360 -10.93 26.20 16.01
C ASP A 360 -11.66 24.90 15.64
N PHE A 361 -12.73 24.59 16.36
CA PHE A 361 -13.50 23.36 16.19
C PHE A 361 -14.05 23.18 14.77
N ARG A 362 -14.44 24.27 14.09
CA ARG A 362 -14.98 24.22 12.74
C ARG A 362 -13.89 23.84 11.74
N GLN A 363 -12.71 24.44 11.86
CA GLN A 363 -11.55 24.07 11.04
C GLN A 363 -11.18 22.60 11.23
N ILE A 364 -11.13 22.12 12.48
CA ILE A 364 -10.83 20.70 12.76
C ILE A 364 -11.80 19.76 12.04
N LYS A 365 -13.09 20.09 12.00
CA LYS A 365 -14.10 19.23 11.36
C LYS A 365 -14.06 19.29 9.83
N GLN A 366 -13.71 20.44 9.25
CA GLN A 366 -13.89 20.70 7.83
C GLN A 366 -12.59 20.68 7.02
N GLN A 367 -11.48 21.09 7.63
CA GLN A 367 -10.22 21.41 6.96
C GLN A 367 -9.05 20.55 7.40
N VAL A 368 -9.13 19.86 8.55
CA VAL A 368 -8.10 18.91 8.99
C VAL A 368 -8.50 17.49 8.59
N LEU A 369 -7.73 16.91 7.67
CA LEU A 369 -8.05 15.63 7.05
C LEU A 369 -6.92 14.63 7.30
N ILE A 370 -7.32 13.48 7.84
CA ILE A 370 -6.45 12.30 7.91
C ILE A 370 -6.62 11.51 6.62
N THR A 371 -5.51 11.20 5.97
CA THR A 371 -5.47 10.41 4.73
C THR A 371 -4.74 9.09 5.01
N GLU A 372 -5.52 8.04 5.26
CA GLU A 372 -4.99 6.70 5.53
C GLU A 372 -4.52 6.03 4.23
N GLY A 373 -3.29 5.53 4.22
CA GLY A 373 -2.75 4.76 3.09
C GLY A 373 -2.37 5.56 1.85
N ALA A 374 -2.33 6.90 1.94
CA ALA A 374 -1.74 7.75 0.90
C ALA A 374 -0.25 7.40 0.75
N ARG A 375 0.18 7.04 -0.46
CA ARG A 375 1.57 6.60 -0.72
C ARG A 375 2.50 7.75 -1.07
N SER A 376 1.92 8.90 -1.39
CA SER A 376 2.63 10.11 -1.74
C SER A 376 1.86 11.34 -1.25
N GLU A 377 2.54 12.49 -1.26
CA GLU A 377 1.86 13.76 -1.03
C GLU A 377 0.83 14.07 -2.12
N ASP A 378 1.08 13.66 -3.37
CA ASP A 378 0.16 13.84 -4.49
C ASP A 378 -1.12 13.02 -4.29
N ASP A 379 -1.01 11.79 -3.80
CA ASP A 379 -2.16 10.94 -3.44
C ASP A 379 -3.01 11.60 -2.34
N ALA A 380 -2.34 12.13 -1.32
CA ALA A 380 -3.00 12.82 -0.21
C ALA A 380 -3.72 14.10 -0.69
N ARG A 381 -3.08 14.87 -1.57
CA ARG A 381 -3.68 16.07 -2.17
C ARG A 381 -4.82 15.73 -3.12
N THR A 382 -4.71 14.66 -3.90
CA THR A 382 -5.80 14.16 -4.75
C THR A 382 -7.01 13.76 -3.90
N THR A 383 -6.78 13.13 -2.74
CA THR A 383 -7.85 12.81 -1.77
C THR A 383 -8.52 14.07 -1.22
N LEU A 384 -7.74 15.09 -0.85
CA LEU A 384 -8.27 16.41 -0.48
C LEU A 384 -9.08 17.04 -1.61
N GLY A 385 -8.56 16.99 -2.83
CA GLY A 385 -9.22 17.50 -4.02
C GLY A 385 -10.57 16.83 -4.27
N ARG A 386 -10.65 15.51 -4.09
CA ARG A 386 -11.91 14.77 -4.11
C ARG A 386 -12.88 15.29 -3.06
N ILE A 387 -12.46 15.40 -1.80
CA ILE A 387 -13.33 15.86 -0.70
C ILE A 387 -13.88 17.27 -0.96
N VAL A 388 -13.04 18.19 -1.44
CA VAL A 388 -13.46 19.57 -1.71
C VAL A 388 -14.33 19.65 -2.97
N ALA A 389 -13.97 18.95 -4.04
CA ALA A 389 -14.75 18.90 -5.28
C ALA A 389 -16.13 18.26 -5.04
N ASP A 390 -16.20 17.15 -4.31
CA ASP A 390 -17.45 16.46 -4.00
C ASP A 390 -18.38 17.32 -3.14
N ARG A 391 -17.84 18.07 -2.16
CA ARG A 391 -18.64 19.05 -1.39
C ARG A 391 -19.21 20.16 -2.26
N ALA A 392 -18.42 20.68 -3.21
CA ALA A 392 -18.88 21.70 -4.14
C ALA A 392 -19.95 21.13 -5.09
N LEU A 393 -19.69 19.96 -5.68
CA LEU A 393 -20.63 19.23 -6.53
C LEU A 393 -21.95 18.98 -5.80
N ALA A 394 -21.89 18.48 -4.56
CA ALA A 394 -23.05 18.18 -3.76
C ALA A 394 -23.93 19.40 -3.53
N GLN A 395 -23.33 20.56 -3.24
CA GLN A 395 -24.07 21.81 -3.09
C GLN A 395 -24.64 22.32 -4.41
N LEU A 396 -23.87 22.26 -5.50
CA LEU A 396 -24.31 22.74 -6.81
C LEU A 396 -25.44 21.88 -7.41
N VAL A 397 -25.44 20.57 -7.16
CA VAL A 397 -26.42 19.63 -7.70
C VAL A 397 -27.63 19.47 -6.78
N PHE A 398 -27.41 19.35 -5.47
CA PHE A 398 -28.48 18.99 -4.51
C PHE A 398 -28.84 20.11 -3.52
N GLY A 399 -28.03 21.16 -3.38
CA GLY A 399 -28.20 22.16 -2.31
C GLY A 399 -29.49 22.99 -2.35
N GLY A 400 -30.11 23.10 -3.53
CA GLY A 400 -31.41 23.77 -3.71
C GLY A 400 -32.62 22.86 -3.52
N LEU A 401 -32.41 21.54 -3.45
CA LEU A 401 -33.47 20.55 -3.32
C LEU A 401 -33.81 20.31 -1.85
N ARG A 402 -35.08 19.99 -1.58
CA ARG A 402 -35.61 19.86 -0.20
C ARG A 402 -36.07 18.45 0.15
N ASP A 403 -36.11 17.53 -0.81
CA ASP A 403 -36.48 16.15 -0.56
C ASP A 403 -35.39 15.41 0.22
N GLU A 404 -35.79 14.31 0.87
CA GLU A 404 -34.93 13.54 1.75
C GLU A 404 -33.76 12.88 1.01
N SER A 405 -33.97 12.43 -0.22
CA SER A 405 -32.92 11.82 -1.05
C SER A 405 -31.83 12.84 -1.39
N ALA A 406 -32.20 14.06 -1.79
CA ALA A 406 -31.24 15.11 -2.04
C ALA A 406 -30.42 15.49 -0.78
N ARG A 407 -31.06 15.49 0.40
CA ARG A 407 -30.36 15.72 1.67
C ARG A 407 -29.39 14.58 2.00
N ASP A 408 -29.75 13.34 1.70
CA ASP A 408 -28.87 12.18 1.88
C ASP A 408 -27.67 12.20 0.92
N HIS A 409 -27.89 12.58 -0.35
CA HIS A 409 -26.81 12.76 -1.31
C HIS A 409 -25.86 13.89 -0.91
N LEU A 410 -26.41 15.02 -0.44
CA LEU A 410 -25.63 16.15 0.07
C LEU A 410 -24.74 15.72 1.24
N PHE A 411 -25.30 14.93 2.17
CA PHE A 411 -24.57 14.40 3.32
C PHE A 411 -23.48 13.40 2.89
N SER A 412 -23.80 12.47 2.01
CA SER A 412 -22.88 11.40 1.59
C SER A 412 -21.66 11.96 0.85
N LEU A 413 -21.87 12.82 -0.14
CA LEU A 413 -20.77 13.46 -0.89
C LEU A 413 -19.96 14.46 -0.05
N SER A 414 -20.46 14.88 1.12
CA SER A 414 -19.76 15.82 2.00
C SER A 414 -19.04 15.16 3.18
N THR A 415 -19.24 13.85 3.38
CA THR A 415 -18.79 13.10 4.56
C THR A 415 -18.10 11.78 4.16
N ARG A 416 -17.88 10.88 5.13
CA ARG A 416 -17.30 9.54 4.88
C ARG A 416 -18.36 8.50 4.52
N ARG A 417 -19.64 8.88 4.39
CA ARG A 417 -20.73 7.98 4.03
C ARG A 417 -20.73 7.77 2.51
N ASP A 418 -20.79 6.52 2.07
CA ASP A 418 -20.91 6.20 0.65
C ASP A 418 -22.28 6.66 0.10
N LEU A 419 -22.28 7.23 -1.11
CA LEU A 419 -23.47 7.75 -1.76
C LEU A 419 -24.55 6.68 -2.00
N LEU A 420 -24.15 5.44 -2.27
CA LEU A 420 -25.07 4.34 -2.54
C LEU A 420 -25.46 3.57 -1.28
N SER A 421 -24.87 3.87 -0.13
CA SER A 421 -25.05 3.08 1.09
C SER A 421 -26.52 2.85 1.48
N SER A 422 -27.37 3.89 1.41
CA SER A 422 -28.80 3.79 1.74
C SER A 422 -29.58 2.95 0.72
N VAL A 423 -29.30 3.14 -0.56
CA VAL A 423 -29.98 2.42 -1.66
C VAL A 423 -29.56 0.95 -1.69
N GLU A 424 -28.29 0.66 -1.44
CA GLU A 424 -27.78 -0.72 -1.32
C GLU A 424 -28.38 -1.42 -0.09
N GLU A 425 -28.48 -0.74 1.05
CA GLU A 425 -29.12 -1.30 2.25
C GLU A 425 -30.60 -1.65 1.97
N GLU A 426 -31.36 -0.77 1.32
CA GLU A 426 -32.74 -1.05 0.92
C GLU A 426 -32.84 -2.23 -0.06
N ALA A 427 -31.93 -2.31 -1.03
CA ALA A 427 -31.88 -3.41 -2.00
C ALA A 427 -31.56 -4.75 -1.31
N ILE A 428 -30.61 -4.75 -0.36
CA ILE A 428 -30.28 -5.91 0.46
C ILE A 428 -31.48 -6.32 1.29
N ASP A 429 -32.17 -5.39 1.95
CA ASP A 429 -33.34 -5.71 2.78
C ASP A 429 -34.50 -6.28 1.95
N LYS A 430 -34.77 -5.74 0.75
CA LYS A 430 -35.76 -6.31 -0.19
C LYS A 430 -35.37 -7.71 -0.64
N TRP A 431 -34.10 -7.93 -0.95
CA TRP A 431 -33.59 -9.26 -1.26
C TRP A 431 -33.72 -10.20 -0.06
N CYS A 432 -33.50 -9.71 1.16
CA CYS A 432 -33.67 -10.47 2.40
C CYS A 432 -35.16 -10.80 2.68
N GLY A 433 -36.10 -9.93 2.30
CA GLY A 433 -37.53 -10.03 2.61
C GLY A 433 -38.35 -10.97 1.72
N GLY A 434 -37.77 -11.55 0.66
CA GLY A 434 -38.39 -12.64 -0.09
C GLY A 434 -38.31 -13.95 0.69
N GLU A 435 -39.45 -14.55 1.04
CA GLU A 435 -39.57 -15.72 1.93
C GLU A 435 -38.79 -16.98 1.48
N ASP A 436 -38.31 -17.04 0.24
CA ASP A 436 -37.72 -18.25 -0.36
C ASP A 436 -36.18 -18.33 -0.37
N ASN A 437 -35.43 -17.29 0.02
CA ASN A 437 -33.96 -17.26 -0.21
C ASN A 437 -33.07 -17.66 0.99
N TRP A 438 -33.63 -18.02 2.16
CA TRP A 438 -32.86 -18.12 3.42
C TRP A 438 -32.73 -19.51 4.07
N THR A 439 -32.96 -20.60 3.35
CA THR A 439 -32.84 -21.96 3.92
C THR A 439 -31.41 -22.35 4.34
N ILE A 440 -30.37 -21.58 3.99
CA ILE A 440 -28.96 -22.00 4.21
C ILE A 440 -28.36 -21.52 5.54
N LEU A 441 -28.97 -20.57 6.28
CA LEU A 441 -28.35 -20.00 7.51
C LEU A 441 -29.27 -19.96 8.74
N LYS A 442 -30.31 -20.80 8.83
CA LYS A 442 -31.06 -20.99 10.08
C LYS A 442 -30.28 -21.91 11.04
N SER A 443 -29.18 -21.41 11.61
CA SER A 443 -28.70 -21.95 12.89
C SER A 443 -29.49 -21.32 14.02
N THR A 444 -30.15 -22.17 14.79
CA THR A 444 -30.94 -21.99 16.01
C THR A 444 -30.68 -20.70 16.84
N SER A 445 -31.80 -20.07 17.23
CA SER A 445 -31.99 -19.07 18.30
C SER A 445 -31.83 -17.58 17.95
N SER A 446 -32.90 -16.97 17.45
CA SER A 446 -33.53 -15.78 18.08
C SER A 446 -34.70 -15.28 17.21
N GLN A 447 -35.83 -14.98 17.85
CA GLN A 447 -37.01 -14.35 17.26
C GLN A 447 -36.75 -12.86 16.97
N ASP A 448 -35.85 -12.54 16.05
CA ASP A 448 -35.65 -11.18 15.57
C ASP A 448 -35.67 -11.22 14.04
N SER A 449 -36.74 -10.69 13.45
CA SER A 449 -37.06 -10.74 12.02
C SER A 449 -36.17 -9.85 11.14
N ARG A 450 -34.99 -9.45 11.63
CA ARG A 450 -34.03 -8.60 10.90
C ARG A 450 -32.94 -9.45 10.26
N CYS A 451 -32.54 -9.07 9.03
CA CYS A 451 -31.54 -9.79 8.25
C CYS A 451 -30.24 -9.98 9.06
N PRO A 452 -29.62 -11.18 9.08
CA PRO A 452 -28.39 -11.41 9.85
C PRO A 452 -27.24 -10.45 9.51
N MET A 453 -27.22 -9.95 8.27
CA MET A 453 -26.23 -9.00 7.74
C MET A 453 -26.41 -7.58 8.31
N THR A 454 -27.64 -7.10 8.52
CA THR A 454 -27.91 -5.77 9.08
C THR A 454 -27.61 -5.67 10.57
N LYS A 455 -27.68 -6.79 11.32
CA LYS A 455 -27.23 -6.85 12.73
C LYS A 455 -25.74 -6.52 12.91
N HIS A 456 -24.89 -6.89 11.95
CA HIS A 456 -23.45 -6.67 12.06
C HIS A 456 -23.05 -5.22 11.75
N PHE A 457 -23.70 -4.59 10.77
CA PHE A 457 -23.42 -3.20 10.37
C PHE A 457 -23.97 -2.16 11.37
N ALA A 458 -25.18 -2.35 11.91
CA ALA A 458 -25.78 -1.42 12.86
C ALA A 458 -25.00 -1.33 14.19
N THR A 459 -24.20 -2.35 14.51
CA THR A 459 -23.36 -2.40 15.72
C THR A 459 -21.99 -1.75 15.48
N MET A 460 -21.43 -1.85 14.26
CA MET A 460 -20.16 -1.20 13.90
C MET A 460 -20.28 0.31 13.71
N LEU A 461 -21.40 0.81 13.16
CA LEU A 461 -21.60 2.25 12.93
C LEU A 461 -21.87 3.06 14.20
N ARG A 462 -22.26 2.44 15.31
CA ARG A 462 -22.45 3.12 16.62
C ARG A 462 -21.15 3.30 17.42
N GLN A 463 -20.03 2.75 16.95
CA GLN A 463 -18.74 2.79 17.65
C GLN A 463 -17.66 3.67 16.99
N SER A 464 -17.99 4.40 15.93
CA SER A 464 -17.09 5.41 15.37
C SER A 464 -17.51 6.82 15.81
N PRO A 465 -16.66 7.56 16.55
CA PRO A 465 -16.92 8.95 16.96
C PRO A 465 -17.08 9.94 15.80
#